data_AF-A0A535A4E7-F1
#
_entry.id   AF-A0A535A4E7-F1
#
_cell.length_a   1.000
_cell.length_b   1.000
_cell.length_c   1.000
_cell.angle_alpha   90.00
_cell.angle_beta   90.00
_cell.angle_gamma   90.00
#
_symmetry.space_group_name_H-M   'P 1'
#
loop_
_entity.id
_entity.type
_entity.pdbx_description
1 polymer ?
#
loop_
_entity_poly.entity_id
_entity_poly.type
_entity_poly.pdbx_seq_one_letter_code
_entity_poly.pdbx_strand_id
1 'polypeptide(L)'
;MISLGSVSVCPPAQAARMIRATRVAAKGASLRDTEGSWRRIGLGSIRRVPETGMNRWSGRPIRYRSEMRRVERSAEIGATPGEIYAFLADPANLPRWQTGIVSAERTSPGPIRTGSTARVVRELMGQEIAADITITEADEDRRLVLTSKVSGIGVTAALDLTPRDGGTLVAFSMEIRAESLFMAPVEGIVAGAAEQELDSSLARLRTALTETDDR
;
A
#
# COMPACT_ATOMS: atom_id res chain seq x y z
N MET A 1 12.13 24.81 40.03
CA MET A 1 10.70 24.96 39.69
C MET A 1 10.60 25.43 38.25
N ILE A 2 10.45 24.51 37.30
CA ILE A 2 9.92 24.79 35.96
C ILE A 2 9.03 23.59 35.60
N SER A 3 7.78 23.89 35.31
CA SER A 3 6.65 22.98 35.17
C SER A 3 6.72 22.21 33.83
N LEU A 4 6.66 20.88 33.88
CA LEU A 4 6.47 20.01 32.73
C LEU A 4 4.97 19.98 32.39
N GLY A 5 4.59 20.69 31.33
CA GLY A 5 3.25 20.67 30.77
C GLY A 5 2.94 19.33 30.11
N SER A 6 2.00 18.60 30.70
CA SER A 6 1.42 17.35 30.21
C SER A 6 0.67 17.59 28.89
N VAL A 7 1.13 16.99 27.79
CA VAL A 7 0.35 16.94 26.53
C VAL A 7 -0.59 15.74 26.62
N SER A 8 -1.86 16.03 26.84
CA SER A 8 -2.95 15.05 26.91
C SER A 8 -3.26 14.50 25.51
N VAL A 9 -3.04 13.20 25.32
CA VAL A 9 -3.37 12.47 24.10
C VAL A 9 -4.86 12.14 24.12
N CYS A 10 -5.61 12.71 23.17
CA CYS A 10 -7.05 12.52 23.03
C CYS A 10 -7.37 11.23 22.23
N PRO A 11 -8.31 10.37 22.67
CA PRO A 11 -8.63 9.11 22.00
C PRO A 11 -9.50 9.28 20.73
N PRO A 12 -9.34 8.40 19.71
CA PRO A 12 -10.03 8.52 18.43
C PRO A 12 -11.45 7.95 18.51
N ALA A 13 -12.43 8.81 18.78
CA ALA A 13 -13.84 8.46 18.65
C ALA A 13 -14.61 9.61 17.98
N GLN A 14 -14.44 9.80 16.66
CA GLN A 14 -15.30 10.70 15.87
C GLN A 14 -15.20 10.58 14.34
N ALA A 15 -15.16 9.36 13.80
CA ALA A 15 -15.29 9.13 12.35
C ALA A 15 -16.55 8.31 11.98
N ALA A 16 -17.68 8.61 12.64
CA ALA A 16 -18.97 8.00 12.34
C ALA A 16 -20.09 9.05 12.34
N ARG A 17 -20.03 10.03 11.41
CA ARG A 17 -21.15 10.94 11.16
C ARG A 17 -21.03 11.73 9.85
N MET A 18 -20.87 11.05 8.72
CA MET A 18 -20.98 11.69 7.39
C MET A 18 -21.64 10.79 6.33
N ILE A 19 -22.76 10.16 6.67
CA ILE A 19 -23.75 9.68 5.69
C ILE A 19 -25.15 9.93 6.25
N ARG A 20 -25.71 11.12 6.00
CA ARG A 20 -27.16 11.43 5.95
C ARG A 20 -27.35 12.94 5.77
N ALA A 21 -27.26 13.42 4.53
CA ALA A 21 -27.74 14.76 4.18
C ALA A 21 -28.09 14.81 2.69
N THR A 22 -29.20 14.18 2.31
CA THR A 22 -29.94 14.55 1.09
C THR A 22 -31.35 13.96 1.16
N ARG A 23 -32.22 14.62 1.93
CA ARG A 23 -33.56 14.95 1.44
C ARG A 23 -34.22 15.99 2.35
N VAL A 24 -34.44 17.13 1.74
CA VAL A 24 -35.33 18.20 2.14
C VAL A 24 -36.72 17.61 2.43
N ALA A 25 -37.20 17.84 3.65
CA ALA A 25 -38.63 17.86 3.95
C ALA A 25 -38.87 19.14 4.74
N ALA A 26 -39.18 20.21 3.99
CA ALA A 26 -39.70 21.45 4.52
C ALA A 26 -40.96 21.13 5.32
N LYS A 27 -40.85 21.17 6.65
CA LYS A 27 -42.00 21.23 7.55
C LYS A 27 -42.70 22.56 7.29
N GLY A 28 -43.98 22.48 6.95
CA GLY A 28 -44.83 23.61 6.63
C GLY A 28 -44.77 24.69 7.72
N ALA A 29 -44.48 25.91 7.28
CA ALA A 29 -44.69 27.10 8.06
C ALA A 29 -46.21 27.34 8.18
N SER A 30 -46.73 27.39 9.41
CA SER A 30 -48.06 27.93 9.67
C SER A 30 -47.91 29.41 10.03
N LEU A 31 -48.46 30.30 9.21
CA LEU A 31 -48.67 31.70 9.57
C LEU A 31 -50.12 31.85 10.01
N ARG A 32 -50.33 32.49 11.17
CA ARG A 32 -51.65 32.88 11.67
C ARG A 32 -52.07 34.17 10.98
N ASP A 33 -53.30 34.22 10.48
CA ASP A 33 -53.99 35.48 10.25
C ASP A 33 -54.76 35.90 11.53
N THR A 34 -55.20 37.15 11.56
CA THR A 34 -55.76 37.83 12.74
C THR A 34 -57.25 37.56 12.98
N GLU A 35 -57.85 36.53 12.37
CA GLU A 35 -59.30 36.29 12.46
C GLU A 35 -59.72 34.82 12.66
N GLY A 36 -58.80 33.96 13.11
CA GLY A 36 -59.16 32.72 13.81
C GLY A 36 -59.95 31.67 13.00
N SER A 37 -59.77 31.58 11.68
CA SER A 37 -60.51 30.64 10.82
C SER A 37 -59.58 29.67 10.07
N TRP A 38 -59.81 28.36 10.24
CA TRP A 38 -59.08 27.31 9.54
C TRP A 38 -59.67 27.04 8.15
N ARG A 39 -58.89 27.19 7.08
CA ARG A 39 -59.27 26.71 5.73
C ARG A 39 -58.34 25.58 5.24
N ARG A 40 -58.94 24.48 4.79
CA ARG A 40 -58.27 23.36 4.11
C ARG A 40 -57.92 23.75 2.67
N ILE A 41 -56.64 23.66 2.30
CA ILE A 41 -56.20 23.74 0.90
C ILE A 41 -56.24 22.31 0.31
N GLY A 42 -56.95 22.14 -0.80
CA GLY A 42 -57.16 20.86 -1.46
C GLY A 42 -55.88 20.28 -2.08
N LEU A 43 -55.76 18.94 -2.05
CA LEU A 43 -54.70 18.18 -2.72
C LEU A 43 -54.81 18.32 -4.23
N GLY A 44 -53.81 18.96 -4.85
CA GLY A 44 -53.54 18.86 -6.28
C GLY A 44 -52.97 17.48 -6.63
N SER A 45 -53.50 16.90 -7.71
CA SER A 45 -53.26 15.55 -8.23
C SER A 45 -51.78 15.13 -8.33
N ILE A 46 -51.43 14.02 -7.67
CA ILE A 46 -50.19 13.26 -7.91
C ILE A 46 -50.33 12.54 -9.25
N ARG A 47 -49.48 12.87 -10.23
CA ARG A 47 -49.38 12.09 -11.47
C ARG A 47 -48.81 10.69 -11.15
N ARG A 48 -49.54 9.67 -11.58
CA ARG A 48 -49.21 8.25 -11.47
C ARG A 48 -47.93 7.96 -12.29
N VAL A 49 -46.88 7.47 -11.65
CA VAL A 49 -45.70 6.90 -12.32
C VAL A 49 -46.11 5.52 -12.85
N PRO A 50 -45.84 5.16 -14.12
CA PRO A 50 -46.18 3.84 -14.61
C PRO A 50 -45.25 2.79 -13.99
N GLU A 51 -45.84 1.83 -13.27
CA GLU A 51 -45.20 0.57 -12.90
C GLU A 51 -45.07 -0.29 -14.16
N THR A 52 -43.93 -0.26 -14.83
CA THR A 52 -43.58 -1.31 -15.78
C THR A 52 -42.07 -1.39 -15.93
N GLY A 53 -41.49 -2.55 -15.59
CA GLY A 53 -40.08 -2.87 -15.88
C GLY A 53 -39.21 -3.25 -14.68
N MET A 54 -39.74 -3.99 -13.71
CA MET A 54 -38.89 -4.70 -12.75
C MET A 54 -38.47 -6.04 -13.35
N ASN A 55 -37.31 -6.09 -13.99
CA ASN A 55 -36.55 -7.34 -14.13
C ASN A 55 -35.07 -7.11 -14.48
N ARG A 56 -34.23 -7.70 -13.61
CA ARG A 56 -32.86 -8.15 -13.89
C ARG A 56 -31.77 -7.08 -13.88
N TRP A 57 -31.59 -6.42 -12.73
CA TRP A 57 -30.26 -5.97 -12.33
C TRP A 57 -29.46 -7.18 -11.82
N SER A 58 -28.72 -7.82 -12.72
CA SER A 58 -27.60 -8.67 -12.32
C SER A 58 -26.50 -7.75 -11.79
N GLY A 59 -26.49 -7.53 -10.47
CA GLY A 59 -25.35 -6.94 -9.79
C GLY A 59 -24.14 -7.86 -10.00
N ARG A 60 -23.43 -7.69 -11.12
CA ARG A 60 -22.08 -8.22 -11.26
C ARG A 60 -21.29 -7.53 -10.15
N PRO A 61 -20.65 -8.27 -9.22
CA PRO A 61 -19.78 -7.62 -8.25
C PRO A 61 -18.78 -6.78 -9.05
N ILE A 62 -18.64 -5.51 -8.67
CA ILE A 62 -17.60 -4.65 -9.21
C ILE A 62 -16.28 -5.30 -8.78
N ARG A 63 -15.77 -6.21 -9.61
CA ARG A 63 -14.43 -6.76 -9.47
C ARG A 63 -13.52 -5.61 -9.83
N TYR A 64 -13.08 -4.88 -8.81
CA TYR A 64 -11.98 -3.96 -8.97
C TYR A 64 -10.77 -4.78 -9.42
N ARG A 65 -10.43 -4.66 -10.69
CA ARG A 65 -9.08 -4.91 -11.17
C ARG A 65 -8.41 -3.55 -11.06
N SER A 66 -7.81 -3.21 -9.91
CA SER A 66 -6.75 -2.20 -9.96
C SER A 66 -5.75 -2.72 -10.97
N GLU A 67 -5.43 -1.92 -11.95
CA GLU A 67 -4.18 -2.10 -12.67
C GLU A 67 -3.08 -1.99 -11.62
N MET A 68 -2.33 -3.08 -11.44
CA MET A 68 -1.24 -3.16 -10.48
C MET A 68 -0.25 -2.03 -10.79
N ARG A 69 0.06 -1.19 -9.81
CA ARG A 69 1.14 -0.23 -9.97
C ARG A 69 2.47 -0.95 -9.84
N ARG A 70 3.06 -1.25 -10.99
CA ARG A 70 4.40 -1.79 -11.11
C ARG A 70 5.39 -0.65 -11.29
N VAL A 71 6.40 -0.62 -10.44
CA VAL A 71 7.58 0.25 -10.56
C VAL A 71 8.80 -0.64 -10.74
N GLU A 72 9.73 -0.21 -11.57
CA GLU A 72 10.93 -0.97 -11.89
C GLU A 72 12.10 -0.04 -12.16
N ARG A 73 13.28 -0.44 -11.70
CA ARG A 73 14.57 0.18 -11.98
C ARG A 73 15.62 -0.90 -12.19
N SER A 74 16.69 -0.55 -12.87
CA SER A 74 17.82 -1.47 -13.07
C SER A 74 19.15 -0.76 -12.97
N ALA A 75 20.17 -1.47 -12.50
CA ALA A 75 21.54 -0.97 -12.45
C ALA A 75 22.54 -2.08 -12.76
N GLU A 76 23.65 -1.72 -13.39
CA GLU A 76 24.80 -2.61 -13.54
C GLU A 76 25.66 -2.57 -12.28
N ILE A 77 25.97 -3.75 -11.75
CA ILE A 77 26.77 -3.94 -10.55
C ILE A 77 27.97 -4.82 -10.90
N GLY A 78 29.16 -4.35 -10.52
CA GLY A 78 30.43 -5.05 -10.78
C GLY A 78 30.68 -6.22 -9.84
N ALA A 79 29.71 -7.13 -9.74
CA ALA A 79 29.79 -8.38 -8.99
C ALA A 79 29.10 -9.49 -9.79
N THR A 80 29.50 -10.74 -9.54
CA THR A 80 28.87 -11.91 -10.18
C THR A 80 27.42 -12.08 -9.71
N PRO A 81 26.57 -12.75 -10.50
CA PRO A 81 25.19 -12.99 -10.10
C PRO A 81 25.10 -13.77 -8.78
N GLY A 82 26.04 -14.68 -8.51
CA GLY A 82 26.05 -15.46 -7.27
C GLY A 82 26.45 -14.67 -6.03
N GLU A 83 27.42 -13.75 -6.14
CA GLU A 83 27.75 -12.84 -5.04
C GLU A 83 26.57 -11.93 -4.69
N ILE A 84 25.92 -11.37 -5.72
CA ILE A 84 24.74 -10.53 -5.56
C ILE A 84 23.59 -11.34 -4.97
N TYR A 85 23.33 -12.54 -5.49
CA TYR A 85 22.27 -13.40 -4.99
C TYR A 85 22.50 -13.78 -3.54
N ALA A 86 23.69 -14.24 -3.17
CA ALA A 86 24.02 -14.62 -1.80
C ALA A 86 23.84 -13.43 -0.83
N PHE A 87 24.23 -12.22 -1.25
CA PHE A 87 24.02 -11.01 -0.48
C PHE A 87 22.54 -10.66 -0.31
N LEU A 88 21.75 -10.70 -1.39
CA LEU A 88 20.31 -10.38 -1.40
C LEU A 88 19.48 -11.44 -0.66
N ALA A 89 19.88 -12.70 -0.72
CA ALA A 89 19.18 -13.81 -0.11
C ALA A 89 19.27 -13.77 1.41
N ASP A 90 20.23 -13.08 2.02
CA ASP A 90 20.28 -12.87 3.47
C ASP A 90 19.45 -11.64 3.89
N PRO A 91 18.31 -11.82 4.58
CA PRO A 91 17.49 -10.70 5.03
C PRO A 91 18.25 -9.73 5.93
N ALA A 92 19.29 -10.16 6.65
CA ALA A 92 20.11 -9.29 7.49
C ALA A 92 20.82 -8.19 6.69
N ASN A 93 20.99 -8.36 5.37
CA ASN A 93 21.56 -7.35 4.50
C ASN A 93 20.54 -6.31 4.03
N LEU A 94 19.22 -6.54 4.16
CA LEU A 94 18.18 -5.61 3.68
C LEU A 94 18.39 -4.15 4.16
N PRO A 95 18.72 -3.86 5.44
CA PRO A 95 18.95 -2.48 5.90
C PRO A 95 20.18 -1.82 5.27
N ARG A 96 21.14 -2.60 4.75
CA ARG A 96 22.37 -2.08 4.15
C ARG A 96 22.08 -1.48 2.79
N TRP A 97 21.29 -2.18 1.97
CA TRP A 97 21.08 -1.81 0.57
C TRP A 97 19.70 -1.24 0.26
N GLN A 98 18.64 -1.72 0.91
CA GLN A 98 17.28 -1.27 0.58
C GLN A 98 16.91 -0.03 1.39
N THR A 99 16.58 1.05 0.68
CA THR A 99 16.18 2.32 1.30
C THR A 99 14.88 2.16 2.09
N GLY A 100 14.80 2.81 3.24
CA GLY A 100 13.64 2.75 4.13
C GLY A 100 13.57 1.50 5.01
N ILE A 101 14.40 0.47 4.83
CA ILE A 101 14.47 -0.67 5.75
C ILE A 101 15.35 -0.30 6.97
N VAL A 102 14.78 -0.42 8.17
CA VAL A 102 15.45 -0.13 9.45
C VAL A 102 16.09 -1.39 10.01
N SER A 103 15.35 -2.50 10.00
CA SER A 103 15.85 -3.80 10.46
C SER A 103 15.17 -4.94 9.71
N ALA A 104 15.83 -6.09 9.65
CA ALA A 104 15.29 -7.30 9.06
C ALA A 104 15.90 -8.53 9.74
N GLU A 105 15.03 -9.44 10.15
CA GLU A 105 15.40 -10.65 10.88
C GLU A 105 14.70 -11.86 10.28
N ARG A 106 15.48 -12.88 9.93
CA ARG A 106 14.91 -14.14 9.43
C ARG A 106 14.11 -14.83 10.54
N THR A 107 12.90 -15.28 10.21
CA THR A 107 12.01 -15.98 11.15
C THR A 107 11.86 -17.46 10.85
N SER A 108 12.25 -17.92 9.65
CA SER A 108 12.29 -19.34 9.28
C SER A 108 13.69 -19.97 9.49
N PRO A 109 13.78 -21.26 9.86
CA PRO A 109 15.06 -21.95 9.99
C PRO A 109 15.69 -22.29 8.62
N GLY A 110 17.02 -22.46 8.63
CA GLY A 110 17.80 -22.93 7.48
C GLY A 110 18.18 -21.82 6.47
N PRO A 111 18.85 -22.21 5.37
CA PRO A 111 19.15 -21.32 4.25
C PRO A 111 17.86 -20.79 3.61
N ILE A 112 17.98 -19.64 2.93
CA ILE A 112 16.86 -18.99 2.26
C ILE A 112 16.47 -19.80 1.03
N ARG A 113 15.15 -20.02 0.91
CA ARG A 113 14.52 -20.79 -0.16
C ARG A 113 13.08 -20.33 -0.31
N THR A 114 12.38 -20.81 -1.33
CA THR A 114 10.93 -20.62 -1.44
C THR A 114 10.22 -21.09 -0.17
N GLY A 115 9.37 -20.22 0.38
CA GLY A 115 8.65 -20.40 1.63
C GLY A 115 9.39 -19.87 2.87
N SER A 116 10.65 -19.43 2.77
CA SER A 116 11.34 -18.76 3.87
C SER A 116 10.67 -17.45 4.25
N THR A 117 10.75 -17.09 5.53
CA THR A 117 10.09 -15.89 6.08
C THR A 117 11.07 -15.03 6.86
N ALA A 118 10.81 -13.72 6.89
CA ALA A 118 11.52 -12.77 7.71
C ALA A 118 10.57 -11.67 8.23
N ARG A 119 10.93 -11.09 9.37
CA ARG A 119 10.30 -9.90 9.94
C ARG A 119 11.12 -8.69 9.53
N VAL A 120 10.47 -7.68 8.97
CA VAL A 120 11.12 -6.45 8.51
C VAL A 120 10.47 -5.25 9.19
N VAL A 121 11.27 -4.31 9.65
CA VAL A 121 10.82 -2.99 10.09
C VAL A 121 11.27 -1.98 9.06
N ARG A 122 10.33 -1.20 8.52
CA ARG A 122 10.62 -0.13 7.56
C ARG A 122 10.07 1.20 8.01
N GLU A 123 10.80 2.27 7.72
CA GLU A 123 10.30 3.63 7.84
C GLU A 123 9.59 4.02 6.55
N LEU A 124 8.35 4.47 6.66
CA LEU A 124 7.57 5.02 5.56
C LEU A 124 6.88 6.30 6.01
N MET A 125 7.13 7.39 5.29
CA MET A 125 6.53 8.70 5.60
C MET A 125 6.70 9.10 7.08
N GLY A 126 7.88 8.83 7.65
CA GLY A 126 8.23 9.16 9.04
C GLY A 126 7.58 8.26 10.09
N GLN A 127 7.03 7.10 9.71
CA GLN A 127 6.45 6.11 10.62
C GLN A 127 7.12 4.75 10.43
N GLU A 128 7.43 4.06 11.52
CA GLU A 128 7.90 2.68 11.47
C GLU A 128 6.74 1.70 11.29
N ILE A 129 6.90 0.81 10.32
CA ILE A 129 5.93 -0.22 9.97
C ILE A 129 6.65 -1.56 9.96
N ALA A 130 6.19 -2.47 10.80
CA ALA A 130 6.70 -3.83 10.85
C ALA A 130 5.82 -4.76 9.99
N ALA A 131 6.45 -5.51 9.08
CA ALA A 131 5.80 -6.41 8.15
C ALA A 131 6.52 -7.75 8.09
N ASP A 132 5.77 -8.82 7.83
CA ASP A 132 6.35 -10.12 7.52
C ASP A 132 6.51 -10.22 6.00
N ILE A 133 7.69 -10.68 5.58
CA ILE A 133 7.97 -11.00 4.19
C ILE A 133 8.05 -12.52 4.02
N THR A 134 7.61 -13.00 2.87
CA THR A 134 7.74 -14.40 2.46
C THR A 134 8.46 -14.47 1.12
N ILE A 135 9.52 -15.27 1.04
CA ILE A 135 10.20 -15.60 -0.21
C ILE A 135 9.30 -16.53 -1.00
N THR A 136 8.80 -16.09 -2.15
CA THR A 136 7.93 -16.89 -3.01
C THR A 136 8.68 -17.55 -4.16
N GLU A 137 9.87 -17.06 -4.47
CA GLU A 137 10.78 -17.65 -5.45
C GLU A 137 12.22 -17.36 -5.08
N ALA A 138 13.07 -18.38 -5.22
CA ALA A 138 14.49 -18.33 -4.95
C ALA A 138 15.18 -19.23 -6.00
N ASP A 139 15.61 -18.62 -7.10
CA ASP A 139 16.42 -19.24 -8.16
C ASP A 139 17.83 -18.66 -8.05
N GLU A 140 18.78 -19.50 -7.60
CA GLU A 140 20.17 -19.10 -7.38
C GLU A 140 20.75 -18.43 -8.62
N ASP A 141 21.50 -17.36 -8.40
CA ASP A 141 22.19 -16.56 -9.43
C ASP A 141 21.27 -15.88 -10.45
N ARG A 142 19.94 -15.98 -10.30
CA ARG A 142 18.98 -15.55 -11.32
C ARG A 142 17.84 -14.70 -10.80
N ARG A 143 17.17 -15.12 -9.72
CA ARG A 143 15.91 -14.49 -9.34
C ARG A 143 15.54 -14.68 -7.89
N LEU A 144 15.08 -13.60 -7.26
CA LEU A 144 14.51 -13.62 -5.92
C LEU A 144 13.19 -12.85 -5.91
N VAL A 145 12.12 -13.48 -5.42
CA VAL A 145 10.79 -12.85 -5.31
C VAL A 145 10.30 -12.94 -3.88
N LEU A 146 9.83 -11.80 -3.37
CA LEU A 146 9.35 -11.64 -2.01
C LEU A 146 7.95 -11.03 -2.04
N THR A 147 7.10 -11.46 -1.11
CA THR A 147 5.78 -10.87 -0.91
C THR A 147 5.63 -10.39 0.52
N SER A 148 4.89 -9.30 0.70
CA SER A 148 4.51 -8.80 2.01
C SER A 148 3.12 -8.22 1.96
N LYS A 149 2.47 -8.18 3.12
CA LYS A 149 1.16 -7.57 3.27
C LYS A 149 1.08 -6.87 4.62
N VAL A 150 0.76 -5.58 4.59
CA VAL A 150 0.59 -4.78 5.80
C VAL A 150 -0.49 -3.73 5.59
N SER A 151 -1.37 -3.58 6.59
CA SER A 151 -2.41 -2.53 6.61
C SER A 151 -3.26 -2.43 5.33
N GLY A 152 -3.61 -3.56 4.71
CA GLY A 152 -4.44 -3.61 3.49
C GLY A 152 -3.71 -3.24 2.20
N ILE A 153 -2.37 -3.13 2.25
CA ILE A 153 -1.49 -2.99 1.09
C ILE A 153 -0.68 -4.28 0.94
N GLY A 154 -0.76 -4.89 -0.24
CA GLY A 154 0.10 -5.99 -0.66
C GLY A 154 1.23 -5.48 -1.54
N VAL A 155 2.42 -6.03 -1.36
CA VAL A 155 3.60 -5.74 -2.18
C VAL A 155 4.23 -7.05 -2.64
N THR A 156 4.51 -7.15 -3.93
CA THR A 156 5.39 -8.19 -4.50
C THR A 156 6.63 -7.51 -5.03
N ALA A 157 7.79 -7.90 -4.53
CA ALA A 157 9.09 -7.39 -4.94
C ALA A 157 9.85 -8.49 -5.68
N ALA A 158 10.46 -8.17 -6.82
CA ALA A 158 11.27 -9.12 -7.59
C ALA A 158 12.62 -8.50 -7.97
N LEU A 159 13.68 -9.29 -7.77
CA LEU A 159 15.05 -9.00 -8.17
C LEU A 159 15.44 -10.02 -9.23
N ASP A 160 15.69 -9.55 -10.44
CA ASP A 160 16.14 -10.35 -11.57
C ASP A 160 17.62 -10.04 -11.85
N LEU A 161 18.44 -11.09 -11.93
CA LEU A 161 19.89 -11.03 -12.09
C LEU A 161 20.27 -11.53 -13.48
N THR A 162 20.77 -10.62 -14.33
CA THR A 162 21.22 -10.96 -15.68
C THR A 162 22.73 -10.79 -15.78
N PRO A 163 23.51 -11.85 -16.05
CA PRO A 163 24.95 -11.74 -16.26
C PRO A 163 25.28 -10.75 -17.39
N ARG A 164 26.32 -9.94 -17.21
CA ARG A 164 26.88 -9.00 -18.20
C ARG A 164 28.40 -9.05 -18.19
N ASP A 165 29.02 -8.52 -19.25
CA ASP A 165 30.48 -8.43 -19.30
C ASP A 165 30.98 -7.54 -18.15
N GLY A 166 31.73 -8.13 -17.22
CA GLY A 166 32.27 -7.43 -16.05
C GLY A 166 31.30 -7.23 -14.88
N GLY A 167 30.14 -7.91 -14.86
CA GLY A 167 29.23 -7.85 -13.72
C GLY A 167 27.84 -8.43 -13.97
N THR A 168 26.84 -7.81 -13.35
CA THR A 168 25.44 -8.25 -13.41
C THR A 168 24.53 -7.04 -13.56
N LEU A 169 23.59 -7.11 -14.49
CA LEU A 169 22.45 -6.21 -14.54
C LEU A 169 21.40 -6.70 -13.53
N VAL A 170 21.16 -5.89 -12.49
CA VAL A 170 20.13 -6.15 -11.49
C VAL A 170 18.91 -5.32 -11.84
N ALA A 171 17.78 -5.98 -12.12
CA ALA A 171 16.48 -5.33 -12.26
C ALA A 171 15.69 -5.54 -10.96
N PHE A 172 15.26 -4.44 -10.35
CA PHE A 172 14.47 -4.44 -9.14
C PHE A 172 13.08 -3.86 -9.42
N SER A 173 12.06 -4.68 -9.24
CA SER A 173 10.67 -4.32 -9.45
C SER A 173 9.82 -4.49 -8.20
N MET A 174 8.81 -3.64 -8.06
CA MET A 174 7.78 -3.76 -7.04
C MET A 174 6.39 -3.59 -7.65
N GLU A 175 5.50 -4.51 -7.33
CA GLU A 175 4.08 -4.43 -7.63
C GLU A 175 3.32 -4.15 -6.34
N ILE A 176 2.62 -3.03 -6.32
CA ILE A 176 1.90 -2.55 -5.13
C ILE A 176 0.41 -2.61 -5.44
N ARG A 177 -0.35 -3.17 -4.49
CA ARG A 177 -1.79 -3.36 -4.62
C ARG A 177 -2.52 -3.02 -3.34
N ALA A 178 -3.49 -2.11 -3.44
CA ALA A 178 -4.50 -1.94 -2.40
C ALA A 178 -5.55 -3.05 -2.46
N GLU A 179 -5.93 -3.57 -1.29
CA GLU A 179 -6.96 -4.61 -1.19
C GLU A 179 -8.39 -4.07 -1.22
N SER A 180 -8.55 -2.76 -1.01
CA SER A 180 -9.85 -2.09 -0.95
C SER A 180 -9.85 -0.82 -1.79
N LEU A 181 -10.99 -0.52 -2.40
CA LEU A 181 -11.24 0.69 -3.19
C LEU A 181 -10.99 1.98 -2.40
N PHE A 182 -11.23 1.97 -1.08
CA PHE A 182 -10.98 3.11 -0.22
C PHE A 182 -9.48 3.42 -0.04
N MET A 183 -8.59 2.47 -0.34
CA MET A 183 -7.14 2.59 -0.23
C MET A 183 -6.45 2.91 -1.56
N ALA A 184 -7.20 3.03 -2.67
CA ALA A 184 -6.63 3.29 -4.00
C ALA A 184 -5.79 4.59 -4.09
N PRO A 185 -6.15 5.71 -3.44
CA PRO A 185 -5.28 6.90 -3.43
C PRO A 185 -3.93 6.65 -2.73
N VAL A 186 -3.92 5.84 -1.66
CA VAL A 186 -2.71 5.48 -0.91
C VAL A 186 -1.77 4.63 -1.78
N GLU A 187 -2.31 3.71 -2.58
CA GLU A 187 -1.53 2.90 -3.53
C GLU A 187 -0.64 3.77 -4.43
N GLY A 188 -1.16 4.89 -4.93
CA GLY A 188 -0.40 5.80 -5.79
C GLY A 188 0.71 6.55 -5.07
N ILE A 189 0.50 6.95 -3.82
CA ILE A 189 1.51 7.59 -2.98
C ILE A 189 2.63 6.60 -2.67
N VAL A 190 2.28 5.38 -2.26
CA VAL A 190 3.25 4.32 -1.96
C VAL A 190 4.05 3.94 -3.20
N ALA A 191 3.41 3.85 -4.38
CA ALA A 191 4.12 3.59 -5.64
C ALA A 191 5.11 4.70 -6.00
N GLY A 192 4.72 5.98 -5.86
CA GLY A 192 5.64 7.10 -6.12
C GLY A 192 6.81 7.15 -5.15
N ALA A 193 6.59 6.83 -3.87
CA ALA A 193 7.65 6.69 -2.88
C ALA A 193 8.60 5.53 -3.22
N ALA A 194 8.05 4.36 -3.56
CA ALA A 194 8.83 3.19 -3.96
C ALA A 194 9.69 3.48 -5.20
N GLU A 195 9.15 4.19 -6.19
CA GLU A 195 9.89 4.57 -7.39
C GLU A 195 11.15 5.41 -7.07
N GLN A 196 11.04 6.38 -6.15
CA GLN A 196 12.19 7.19 -5.71
C GLN A 196 13.19 6.37 -4.86
N GLU A 197 12.68 5.43 -4.06
CA GLU A 197 13.49 4.55 -3.22
C GLU A 197 14.28 3.50 -4.03
N LEU A 198 13.75 3.03 -5.16
CA LEU A 198 14.38 1.99 -5.99
C LEU A 198 15.76 2.43 -6.51
N ASP A 199 15.86 3.65 -7.05
CA ASP A 199 17.13 4.18 -7.57
C ASP A 199 18.17 4.30 -6.44
N SER A 200 17.75 4.83 -5.28
CA SER A 200 18.61 4.94 -4.10
C SER A 200 19.04 3.56 -3.57
N SER A 201 18.15 2.56 -3.63
CA SER A 201 18.43 1.21 -3.17
C SER A 201 19.44 0.49 -4.06
N LEU A 202 19.32 0.63 -5.38
CA LEU A 202 20.29 0.06 -6.31
C LEU A 202 21.67 0.72 -6.19
N ALA A 203 21.72 2.04 -5.94
CA ALA A 203 22.97 2.73 -5.66
C ALA A 203 23.64 2.20 -4.38
N ARG A 204 22.87 2.03 -3.29
CA ARG A 204 23.37 1.45 -2.03
C ARG A 204 23.80 0.00 -2.18
N LEU A 205 23.08 -0.80 -2.98
CA LEU A 205 23.43 -2.19 -3.28
C LEU A 205 24.82 -2.26 -3.95
N ARG A 206 25.05 -1.39 -4.93
CA ARG A 206 26.36 -1.27 -5.58
C ARG A 206 27.46 -0.97 -4.57
N THR A 207 27.27 0.03 -3.71
CA THR A 207 28.26 0.40 -2.68
C THR A 207 28.51 -0.75 -1.69
N ALA A 208 27.45 -1.40 -1.19
CA ALA A 208 27.59 -2.47 -0.20
C ALA A 208 28.37 -3.68 -0.72
N LEU A 209 28.28 -3.97 -2.01
CA LEU A 209 29.00 -5.05 -2.66
C LEU A 209 30.46 -4.69 -2.98
N THR A 210 30.74 -3.43 -3.35
CA THR A 210 32.12 -2.97 -3.53
C THR A 210 32.91 -2.94 -2.20
N GLU A 211 32.27 -2.59 -1.09
CA GLU A 211 32.91 -2.63 0.24
C GLU A 211 33.24 -4.04 0.73
N THR A 212 32.56 -5.07 0.18
CA THR A 212 32.77 -6.46 0.59
C THR A 212 33.98 -7.08 -0.12
N ASP A 213 34.40 -6.53 -1.26
CA ASP A 213 35.56 -6.98 -2.05
C ASP A 213 36.91 -6.48 -1.48
N ASP A 214 36.90 -5.42 -0.66
CA ASP A 214 38.10 -4.73 -0.15
C ASP A 214 38.60 -5.29 1.21
N ARG A 215 38.19 -6.51 1.59
CA ARG A 215 38.43 -7.09 2.92
C ARG A 215 38.92 -8.54 2.90
#